data_AF-A0A7Y1UJX1-F1
#
_entry.id   AF-A0A7Y1UJX1-F1
#
_cell.length_a   1.000
_cell.length_b   1.000
_cell.length_c   1.000
_cell.angle_alpha   90.00
_cell.angle_beta   90.00
_cell.angle_gamma   90.00
#
_symmetry.space_group_name_H-M   'P 1'
#
loop_
_entity.id
_entity.type
_entity.pdbx_description
1 polymer ?
#
loop_
_entity_poly.entity_id
_entity_poly.type
_entity_poly.pdbx_seq_one_letter_code
_entity_poly.pdbx_strand_id
1 'polypeptide(L)'
;MLRGVVGLALLGVISCGSQPEVLEVKQFHLRKTEAGLGEDEVVRAEKLKRLHGAVSLEERQNRMGQYFGVKWDGPPGRESEPVRLVFEFQQAATGSTIRRAEHLLPGTATGKAEFRVIGPAYLKGGRVLAWRLRMFRSGDEVAVKRSYLWE
;
A
#
# COMPACT_ATOMS: atom_id res chain seq x y z
N MET A 1 12.03 -8.37 68.39
CA MET A 1 12.24 -8.98 67.06
C MET A 1 11.17 -8.47 66.12
N LEU A 2 11.50 -7.52 65.21
CA LEU A 2 10.65 -7.19 64.07
C LEU A 2 11.50 -6.46 63.03
N ARG A 3 11.80 -7.09 61.90
CA ARG A 3 12.39 -6.46 60.73
C ARG A 3 11.43 -6.69 59.56
N GLY A 4 10.65 -5.66 59.25
CA GLY A 4 9.82 -5.62 58.06
C GLY A 4 10.68 -5.34 56.83
N VAL A 5 10.60 -6.20 55.82
CA VAL A 5 11.14 -5.94 54.49
C VAL A 5 9.95 -5.55 53.61
N VAL A 6 9.89 -4.28 53.22
CA VAL A 6 8.94 -3.78 52.22
C VAL A 6 9.52 -4.10 50.85
N GLY A 7 8.94 -5.11 50.18
CA GLY A 7 9.25 -5.42 48.79
C GLY A 7 8.46 -4.49 47.86
N LEU A 8 9.15 -3.54 47.24
CA LEU A 8 8.58 -2.68 46.21
C LEU A 8 8.49 -3.49 44.89
N ALA A 9 7.30 -3.99 44.58
CA ALA A 9 7.03 -4.67 43.31
C ALA A 9 6.90 -3.63 42.18
N LEU A 10 7.93 -3.51 41.35
CA LEU A 10 7.91 -2.75 40.11
C LEU A 10 7.08 -3.51 39.06
N LEU A 11 5.82 -3.10 38.89
CA LEU A 11 4.97 -3.51 37.77
C LEU A 11 5.48 -2.85 36.47
N GLY A 12 6.31 -3.58 35.73
CA GLY A 12 6.71 -3.20 34.38
C GLY A 12 5.55 -3.36 33.40
N VAL A 13 4.98 -2.24 32.95
CA VAL A 13 4.05 -2.22 31.81
C VAL A 13 4.84 -2.51 30.53
N ILE A 14 4.75 -3.77 30.07
CA ILE A 14 5.22 -4.16 28.74
C ILE A 14 4.24 -3.56 27.74
N SER A 15 4.55 -2.35 27.27
CA SER A 15 3.85 -1.77 26.12
C SER A 15 4.21 -2.58 24.88
N CYS A 16 3.25 -3.35 24.38
CA CYS A 16 3.38 -4.07 23.13
C CYS A 16 3.24 -3.07 21.97
N GLY A 17 4.26 -2.24 21.77
CA GLY A 17 4.36 -1.38 20.59
C GLY A 17 4.69 -2.23 19.38
N SER A 18 3.74 -2.43 18.47
CA SER A 18 4.02 -3.02 17.16
C SER A 18 5.12 -2.20 16.47
N GLN A 19 6.18 -2.85 16.00
CA GLN A 19 7.25 -2.15 15.29
C GLN A 19 6.67 -1.37 14.10
N PRO A 20 7.14 -0.14 13.82
CA PRO A 20 6.67 0.62 12.67
C PRO A 20 6.90 -0.18 11.40
N GLU A 21 5.85 -0.35 10.60
CA GLU A 21 5.92 -1.12 9.36
C GLU A 21 6.75 -0.34 8.32
N VAL A 22 7.90 -0.92 7.92
CA VAL A 22 8.83 -0.34 6.93
C VAL A 22 8.14 -0.04 5.59
N LEU A 23 7.10 -0.80 5.24
CA LEU A 23 6.41 -0.72 3.96
C LEU A 23 4.89 -0.81 4.12
N GLU A 24 4.21 0.34 4.02
CA GLU A 24 2.76 0.44 4.11
C GLU A 24 2.13 0.47 2.70
N VAL A 25 1.04 -0.27 2.50
CA VAL A 25 0.25 -0.24 1.25
C VAL A 25 -1.22 0.05 1.55
N LYS A 26 -1.70 1.19 1.07
CA LYS A 26 -3.12 1.58 1.10
C LYS A 26 -3.79 1.29 -0.23
N GLN A 27 -4.90 0.57 -0.18
CA GLN A 27 -5.66 0.18 -1.36
C GLN A 27 -6.90 1.07 -1.51
N PHE A 28 -7.18 1.50 -2.74
CA PHE A 28 -8.43 2.16 -3.09
C PHE A 28 -8.99 1.60 -4.39
N HIS A 29 -10.30 1.32 -4.40
CA HIS A 29 -10.98 0.72 -5.56
C HIS A 29 -12.08 1.64 -6.06
N LEU A 30 -11.81 2.33 -7.18
CA LEU A 30 -12.79 3.14 -7.87
C LEU A 30 -13.67 2.27 -8.79
N ARG A 31 -14.78 1.76 -8.24
CA ARG A 31 -15.73 0.87 -8.95
C ARG A 31 -16.79 1.60 -9.76
N LYS A 32 -17.10 2.83 -9.37
CA LYS A 32 -18.15 3.66 -9.97
C LYS A 32 -17.65 5.09 -10.03
N THR A 33 -18.05 5.80 -11.07
CA THR A 33 -17.68 7.20 -11.30
C THR A 33 -18.56 8.16 -10.50
N GLU A 34 -19.66 7.69 -9.93
CA GLU A 34 -20.59 8.49 -9.13
C GLU A 34 -20.38 8.24 -7.63
N ALA A 35 -20.55 9.29 -6.83
CA ALA A 35 -20.64 9.18 -5.39
C ALA A 35 -22.06 8.75 -5.01
N GLY A 36 -22.19 7.75 -4.14
CA GLY A 36 -23.49 7.27 -3.69
C GLY A 36 -24.09 8.21 -2.63
N LEU A 37 -25.42 8.29 -2.58
CA LEU A 37 -26.10 8.88 -1.41
C LEU A 37 -25.75 8.06 -0.17
N GLY A 38 -25.33 8.71 0.92
CA GLY A 38 -24.90 8.06 2.16
C GLY A 38 -23.49 7.47 2.14
N GLU A 39 -22.68 7.78 1.12
CA GLU A 39 -21.27 7.36 1.08
C GLU A 39 -20.43 8.10 2.13
N ASP A 40 -19.51 7.37 2.76
CA ASP A 40 -18.54 7.93 3.70
C ASP A 40 -17.76 9.10 3.09
N GLU A 41 -17.53 10.15 3.90
CA GLU A 41 -16.95 11.40 3.42
C GLU A 41 -15.51 11.22 2.90
N VAL A 42 -14.71 10.37 3.57
CA VAL A 42 -13.33 10.08 3.16
C VAL A 42 -13.31 9.31 1.85
N VAL A 43 -14.21 8.33 1.69
CA VAL A 43 -14.36 7.58 0.44
C VAL A 43 -14.77 8.52 -0.70
N ARG A 44 -15.74 9.40 -0.46
CA ARG A 44 -16.19 10.40 -1.44
C ARG A 44 -15.06 11.34 -1.83
N ALA A 45 -14.29 11.85 -0.87
CA ALA A 45 -13.17 12.74 -1.13
C ALA A 45 -12.08 12.05 -1.99
N GLU A 46 -11.72 10.80 -1.68
CA GLU A 46 -10.75 10.06 -2.47
C GLU A 46 -11.27 9.78 -3.89
N LYS A 47 -12.56 9.45 -4.07
CA LYS A 47 -13.17 9.32 -5.40
C LYS A 47 -13.06 10.61 -6.21
N LEU A 48 -13.46 11.74 -5.62
CA LEU A 48 -13.41 13.05 -6.28
C LEU A 48 -11.98 13.40 -6.69
N LYS A 49 -10.99 13.13 -5.82
CA LYS A 49 -9.57 13.29 -6.13
C LYS A 49 -9.13 12.43 -7.32
N ARG A 50 -9.57 11.16 -7.41
CA ARG A 50 -9.21 10.27 -8.54
C ARG A 50 -9.86 10.65 -9.86
N LEU A 51 -11.04 11.27 -9.79
CA LEU A 51 -11.79 11.75 -10.94
C LEU A 51 -11.48 13.21 -11.28
N HIS A 52 -10.62 13.88 -10.51
CA HIS A 52 -10.26 15.27 -10.74
C HIS A 52 -9.69 15.45 -12.15
N GLY A 53 -10.25 16.40 -12.91
CA GLY A 53 -9.88 16.68 -14.28
C GLY A 53 -10.41 15.70 -15.33
N ALA A 54 -11.15 14.65 -14.96
CA ALA A 54 -11.86 13.79 -15.91
C ALA A 54 -13.26 14.35 -16.19
N VAL A 55 -13.43 14.99 -17.34
CA VAL A 55 -14.66 15.67 -17.76
C VAL A 55 -15.53 14.72 -18.57
N SER A 56 -14.96 14.01 -19.54
CA SER A 56 -15.72 13.10 -20.41
C SER A 56 -16.02 11.77 -19.73
N LEU A 57 -17.05 11.07 -20.22
CA LEU A 57 -17.36 9.72 -19.73
C LEU A 57 -16.19 8.76 -19.93
N GLU A 58 -15.52 8.83 -21.08
CA GLU A 58 -14.36 8.02 -21.40
C GLU A 58 -13.20 8.29 -20.42
N GLU A 59 -12.90 9.56 -20.15
CA GLU A 59 -11.85 9.91 -19.17
C GLU A 59 -12.16 9.34 -17.80
N ARG A 60 -13.41 9.44 -17.35
CA ARG A 60 -13.86 8.90 -16.05
C ARG A 60 -13.76 7.36 -16.03
N GLN A 61 -14.15 6.70 -17.11
CA GLN A 61 -13.99 5.25 -17.28
C GLN A 61 -12.52 4.84 -17.25
N ASN A 62 -11.63 5.62 -17.86
CA ASN A 62 -10.19 5.39 -17.84
C ASN A 62 -9.55 5.57 -16.46
N ARG A 63 -10.22 6.25 -15.52
CA ARG A 63 -9.81 6.31 -14.11
C ARG A 63 -10.32 5.13 -13.28
N MET A 64 -11.29 4.36 -13.76
CA MET A 64 -11.83 3.24 -12.99
C MET A 64 -10.77 2.16 -12.77
N GLY A 65 -10.73 1.60 -11.56
CA GLY A 65 -9.82 0.50 -11.22
C GLY A 65 -9.28 0.56 -9.80
N GLN A 66 -8.15 -0.12 -9.59
CA GLN A 66 -7.51 -0.27 -8.29
C GLN A 66 -6.19 0.48 -8.24
N TYR A 67 -5.98 1.11 -7.08
CA TYR A 67 -4.83 1.92 -6.80
C TYR A 67 -4.19 1.46 -5.51
N PHE A 68 -2.87 1.40 -5.52
CA PHE A 68 -2.05 0.89 -4.43
C PHE A 68 -1.06 2.00 -4.06
N GLY A 69 -1.47 2.82 -3.09
CA GLY A 69 -0.62 3.86 -2.52
C GLY A 69 0.41 3.22 -1.61
N VAL A 70 1.68 3.44 -1.90
CA VAL A 70 2.81 2.90 -1.15
C VAL A 70 3.44 4.00 -0.34
N LYS A 71 3.74 3.72 0.92
CA LYS A 71 4.64 4.53 1.74
C LYS A 71 5.72 3.64 2.32
N TRP A 72 6.92 4.17 2.44
CA TRP A 72 7.99 3.49 3.16
C TRP A 72 8.69 4.44 4.11
N ASP A 73 9.22 3.83 5.16
CA ASP A 73 10.23 4.39 6.04
C ASP A 73 11.38 3.39 6.08
N GLY A 74 12.42 3.69 5.30
CA GLY A 74 13.54 2.78 5.06
C GLY A 74 14.37 2.54 6.32
N PRO A 75 15.10 1.42 6.38
CA PRO A 75 15.99 1.15 7.51
C PRO A 75 17.05 2.25 7.63
N PRO A 76 17.44 2.63 8.87
CA PRO A 76 18.47 3.62 9.09
C PRO A 76 19.81 3.16 8.51
N GLY A 77 20.60 4.11 8.00
CA GLY A 77 21.91 3.88 7.40
C GLY A 77 21.90 3.48 5.92
N ARG A 78 20.72 3.35 5.29
CA ARG A 78 20.56 3.04 3.85
C ARG A 78 19.74 4.10 3.11
N GLU A 79 19.60 5.30 3.68
CA GLU A 79 18.71 6.35 3.21
C GLU A 79 19.10 6.89 1.83
N SER A 80 20.40 6.96 1.54
CA SER A 80 20.94 7.47 0.27
C SER A 80 20.88 6.44 -0.87
N GLU A 81 20.59 5.18 -0.57
CA GLU A 81 20.54 4.12 -1.57
C GLU A 81 19.25 4.20 -2.40
N PRO A 82 19.32 4.07 -3.74
CA PRO A 82 18.13 4.05 -4.60
C PRO A 82 17.11 3.01 -4.17
N VAL A 83 15.84 3.37 -4.27
CA VAL A 83 14.72 2.50 -3.92
C VAL A 83 14.13 1.91 -5.19
N ARG A 84 14.06 0.58 -5.26
CA ARG A 84 13.33 -0.13 -6.32
C ARG A 84 12.11 -0.80 -5.72
N LEU A 85 10.92 -0.42 -6.19
CA LEU A 85 9.67 -1.04 -5.81
C LEU A 85 9.21 -1.98 -6.93
N VAL A 86 8.95 -3.23 -6.60
CA VAL A 86 8.45 -4.24 -7.54
C VAL A 86 7.07 -4.69 -7.09
N PHE A 87 6.05 -4.35 -7.89
CA PHE A 87 4.66 -4.71 -7.66
C PHE A 87 4.24 -5.83 -8.60
N GLU A 88 3.91 -6.98 -8.02
CA GLU A 88 3.46 -8.17 -8.72
C GLU A 88 1.99 -8.42 -8.37
N PHE A 89 1.17 -8.78 -9.36
CA PHE A 89 -0.26 -8.92 -9.15
C PHE A 89 -0.93 -9.88 -10.13
N GLN A 90 -2.03 -10.48 -9.71
CA GLN A 90 -2.89 -11.34 -10.53
C GLN A 90 -4.27 -10.68 -10.69
N GLN A 91 -4.83 -10.70 -11.90
CA GLN A 91 -6.17 -10.17 -12.16
C GLN A 91 -7.19 -11.27 -12.44
N ALA A 92 -8.46 -10.99 -12.15
CA ALA A 92 -9.54 -11.96 -12.22
C ALA A 92 -9.70 -12.64 -13.60
N ALA A 93 -9.47 -11.91 -14.68
CA ALA A 93 -9.61 -12.45 -16.03
C ALA A 93 -8.32 -13.08 -16.58
N THR A 94 -7.21 -13.07 -15.83
CA THR A 94 -5.89 -13.52 -16.33
C THR A 94 -5.44 -14.87 -15.74
N GLY A 95 -6.30 -15.54 -14.96
CA GLY A 95 -5.95 -16.77 -14.25
C GLY A 95 -4.72 -16.59 -13.36
N SER A 96 -3.83 -17.57 -13.36
CA SER A 96 -2.58 -17.56 -12.57
C SER A 96 -1.46 -16.68 -13.15
N THR A 97 -1.74 -15.90 -14.20
CA THR A 97 -0.73 -15.03 -14.82
C THR A 97 -0.35 -13.91 -13.86
N ILE A 98 0.93 -13.85 -13.48
CA ILE A 98 1.49 -12.76 -12.69
C ILE A 98 1.91 -11.62 -13.61
N ARG A 99 1.35 -10.44 -13.37
CA ARG A 99 1.78 -9.17 -13.97
C ARG A 99 2.73 -8.46 -13.04
N ARG A 100 3.59 -7.61 -13.61
CA ARG A 100 4.63 -6.89 -12.88
C ARG A 100 4.70 -5.43 -13.31
N ALA A 101 4.86 -4.53 -12.35
CA ALA A 101 5.15 -3.13 -12.55
C ALA A 101 6.25 -2.71 -11.58
N GLU A 102 7.05 -1.72 -11.95
CA GLU A 102 8.18 -1.27 -11.14
C GLU A 102 8.29 0.24 -11.07
N HIS A 103 8.80 0.74 -9.96
CA HIS A 103 9.27 2.12 -9.81
C HIS A 103 10.72 2.10 -9.35
N LEU A 104 11.57 2.89 -10.02
CA LEU A 104 12.93 3.20 -9.57
C LEU A 104 12.94 4.64 -9.09
N LEU A 105 13.34 4.85 -7.84
CA LEU A 105 13.25 6.11 -7.14
C LEU A 105 14.62 6.47 -6.55
N PRO A 106 14.93 7.77 -6.41
CA PRO A 106 16.15 8.21 -5.75
C PRO A 106 16.19 7.73 -4.30
N GLY A 107 17.39 7.69 -3.72
CA GLY A 107 17.56 7.33 -2.33
C GLY A 107 16.95 8.37 -1.41
N THR A 108 15.92 7.95 -0.68
CA THR A 108 15.32 8.71 0.40
C THR A 108 15.08 7.79 1.60
N ALA A 109 15.15 8.33 2.82
CA ALA A 109 14.76 7.61 4.03
C ALA A 109 13.30 7.18 3.93
N THR A 110 12.41 8.16 3.80
CA THR A 110 10.98 7.97 3.59
C THR A 110 10.56 8.28 2.17
N GLY A 111 9.46 7.70 1.70
CA GLY A 111 8.87 8.16 0.45
C GLY A 111 7.49 7.61 0.17
N LYS A 112 6.95 8.01 -0.97
CA LYS A 112 5.62 7.62 -1.43
C LYS A 112 5.64 7.28 -2.92
N ALA A 113 4.85 6.29 -3.30
CA ALA A 113 4.64 5.91 -4.69
C ALA A 113 3.19 5.43 -4.88
N GLU A 114 2.76 5.24 -6.13
CA GLU A 114 1.47 4.64 -6.41
C GLU A 114 1.58 3.68 -7.59
N PHE A 115 1.06 2.47 -7.42
CA PHE A 115 0.79 1.56 -8.53
C PHE A 115 -0.69 1.63 -8.89
N ARG A 116 -0.99 1.56 -10.20
CA ARG A 116 -2.34 1.72 -10.73
C ARG A 116 -2.65 0.59 -11.70
N VAL A 117 -3.77 -0.08 -11.46
CA VAL A 117 -4.41 -1.00 -12.42
C VAL A 117 -5.76 -0.37 -12.76
N ILE A 118 -5.78 0.46 -13.79
CA ILE A 118 -6.93 1.30 -14.16
C ILE A 118 -7.24 1.24 -15.66
N GLY A 119 -8.39 1.81 -16.04
CA GLY A 119 -8.80 1.97 -17.43
C GLY A 119 -8.77 0.63 -18.19
N PRO A 120 -8.27 0.57 -19.43
CA PRO A 120 -8.30 -0.65 -20.23
C PRO A 120 -7.66 -1.87 -19.55
N ALA A 121 -6.59 -1.70 -18.77
CA ALA A 121 -5.95 -2.79 -18.04
C ALA A 121 -6.88 -3.40 -16.97
N TYR A 122 -7.65 -2.55 -16.29
CA TYR A 122 -8.64 -2.98 -15.31
C TYR A 122 -9.94 -3.47 -15.95
N LEU A 123 -10.44 -2.76 -16.96
CA LEU A 123 -11.70 -3.08 -17.63
C LEU A 123 -11.63 -4.42 -18.38
N LYS A 124 -10.46 -4.76 -18.96
CA LYS A 124 -10.23 -6.05 -19.63
C LYS A 124 -9.74 -7.13 -18.68
N GLY A 125 -8.80 -6.81 -17.79
CA GLY A 125 -8.19 -7.78 -16.88
C GLY A 125 -9.03 -8.09 -15.64
N GLY A 126 -10.00 -7.23 -15.31
CA GLY A 126 -10.78 -7.31 -14.07
C GLY A 126 -10.00 -6.83 -12.84
N ARG A 127 -10.60 -7.04 -11.67
CA ARG A 127 -9.98 -6.68 -10.39
C ARG A 127 -8.69 -7.47 -10.14
N VAL A 128 -7.72 -6.83 -9.50
CA VAL A 128 -6.59 -7.48 -8.83
C VAL A 128 -7.14 -8.36 -7.70
N LEU A 129 -6.80 -9.65 -7.73
CA LEU A 129 -7.20 -10.65 -6.74
C LEU A 129 -6.14 -10.82 -5.65
N ALA A 130 -4.88 -10.92 -6.05
CA ALA A 130 -3.73 -11.08 -5.19
C ALA A 130 -2.60 -10.18 -5.67
N TRP A 131 -1.81 -9.65 -4.73
CA TRP A 131 -0.64 -8.84 -5.03
C TRP A 131 0.49 -9.00 -4.00
N ARG A 132 1.71 -8.73 -4.43
CA ARG A 132 2.92 -8.60 -3.61
C ARG A 132 3.69 -7.36 -4.04
N LEU A 133 4.12 -6.58 -3.05
CA LEU A 133 5.03 -5.47 -3.22
C LEU A 133 6.34 -5.80 -2.51
N ARG A 134 7.45 -5.66 -3.23
CA ARG A 134 8.80 -5.85 -2.71
C ARG A 134 9.57 -4.56 -2.84
N MET A 135 10.29 -4.18 -1.79
CA MET A 135 11.16 -3.02 -1.77
C MET A 135 12.61 -3.49 -1.73
N PHE A 136 13.42 -2.95 -2.64
CA PHE A 136 14.84 -3.21 -2.71
C PHE A 136 15.65 -1.93 -2.51
N ARG A 137 16.83 -2.05 -1.89
CA ARG A 137 17.87 -1.03 -1.83
C ARG A 137 19.21 -1.62 -2.27
N SER A 138 19.85 -0.99 -3.25
CA SER A 138 21.11 -1.47 -3.86
C SER A 138 21.12 -2.95 -4.25
N GLY A 139 19.95 -3.51 -4.59
CA GLY A 139 19.79 -4.91 -4.98
C GLY A 139 19.28 -5.83 -3.86
N ASP A 140 19.39 -5.44 -2.59
CA ASP A 140 18.91 -6.23 -1.45
C ASP A 140 17.41 -6.03 -1.23
N GLU A 141 16.67 -7.12 -1.02
CA GLU A 141 15.26 -7.03 -0.58
C GLU A 141 15.22 -6.61 0.89
N VAL A 142 14.66 -5.42 1.16
CA VAL A 142 14.62 -4.84 2.51
C VAL A 142 13.23 -4.88 3.14
N ALA A 143 12.17 -5.05 2.35
CA ALA A 143 10.81 -5.22 2.85
C ALA A 143 9.90 -5.90 1.84
N VAL A 144 8.90 -6.62 2.36
CA VAL A 144 7.84 -7.28 1.60
C VAL A 144 6.48 -6.97 2.21
N LYS A 145 5.49 -6.64 1.37
CA LYS A 145 4.07 -6.56 1.74
C LYS A 145 3.26 -7.34 0.73
N ARG A 146 2.26 -8.10 1.16
CA ARG A 146 1.40 -8.87 0.26
C ARG A 146 -0.05 -8.90 0.72
N SER A 147 -0.96 -9.09 -0.21
CA SER A 147 -2.34 -9.45 0.11
C SER A 147 -2.39 -10.84 0.76
N TYR A 148 -3.42 -11.10 1.56
CA TYR A 148 -3.64 -12.40 2.17
C TYR A 148 -3.70 -13.56 1.14
N LEU A 149 -4.28 -13.31 -0.04
CA LEU A 149 -4.42 -14.31 -1.11
C LEU A 149 -3.15 -14.51 -1.95
N TRP A 150 -2.02 -13.90 -1.58
CA TRP A 150 -0.77 -14.05 -2.31
C TRP A 150 0.03 -15.24 -1.77
N GLU A 151 0.18 -16.27 -2.59
CA GLU A 151 1.02 -17.45 -2.33
C GLU A 151 2.47 -17.21 -2.77
#